data_AF-A0A8T7F3K1-F1
#
_entry.id   AF-A0A8T7F3K1-F1
#
_cell.length_a   1.000
_cell.length_b   1.000
_cell.length_c   1.000
_cell.angle_alpha   90.00
_cell.angle_beta   90.00
_cell.angle_gamma   90.00
#
_symmetry.space_group_name_H-M   'P 1'
#
loop_
_entity.id
_entity.type
_entity.pdbx_description
1 polymer ?
#
loop_
_entity_poly.entity_id
_entity_poly.type
_entity_poly.pdbx_seq_one_letter_code
_entity_poly.pdbx_strand_id
1 'polypeptide(L)'
;MRPDFVWDETEFIATLNVLPEVGEYETSHHFEVIRPGQKLLLTIWQLDGDVRIDLYQDGIGSPIFHVALKECAGARVIKYTKGDSQGEFIEFAPAKTFGSRYDGQQTIPYGIRLRVDPHIQIELF
;
A
#
# COMPACT_ATOMS: atom_id res chain seq x y z
N MET A 1 8.19 4.55 21.23
CA MET A 1 7.86 5.55 20.19
C MET A 1 6.86 4.87 19.26
N ARG A 2 5.67 5.42 19.05
CA ARG A 2 4.65 4.79 18.19
C ARG A 2 5.00 5.15 16.74
N PRO A 3 5.08 4.18 15.79
CA PRO A 3 5.53 4.46 14.43
C PRO A 3 4.74 5.60 13.78
N ASP A 4 5.43 6.42 12.98
CA ASP A 4 4.81 7.57 12.31
C ASP A 4 3.82 7.12 11.23
N PHE A 5 4.03 5.93 10.65
CA PHE A 5 3.11 5.28 9.73
C PHE A 5 1.97 4.55 10.46
N VAL A 6 0.73 5.00 10.25
CA VAL A 6 -0.46 4.29 10.75
C VAL A 6 -0.95 3.27 9.73
N TRP A 7 -1.00 1.99 10.11
CA TRP A 7 -1.48 0.89 9.27
C TRP A 7 -1.84 -0.34 10.13
N ASP A 8 -2.50 -1.32 9.51
CA ASP A 8 -2.77 -2.65 10.09
C ASP A 8 -2.19 -3.74 9.19
N GLU A 9 -1.15 -4.41 9.67
CA GLU A 9 -0.47 -5.47 8.93
C GLU A 9 -1.41 -6.65 8.60
N THR A 10 -2.32 -7.00 9.50
CA THR A 10 -3.25 -8.12 9.29
C THR A 10 -4.23 -7.82 8.18
N GLU A 11 -4.71 -6.58 8.10
CA GLU A 11 -5.55 -6.15 6.98
C GLU A 11 -4.77 -6.16 5.65
N PHE A 12 -3.51 -5.74 5.65
CA PHE A 12 -2.65 -5.78 4.47
C PHE A 12 -2.42 -7.22 3.99
N ILE A 13 -2.11 -8.14 4.91
CA ILE A 13 -1.95 -9.57 4.59
C ILE A 13 -3.24 -10.13 4.00
N ALA A 14 -4.39 -9.81 4.59
CA ALA A 14 -5.68 -10.26 4.09
C ALA A 14 -5.97 -9.72 2.67
N THR A 15 -5.70 -8.44 2.43
CA THR A 15 -5.99 -7.79 1.15
C THR A 15 -5.02 -8.14 0.04
N LEU A 16 -3.73 -8.29 0.36
CA LEU A 16 -2.71 -8.67 -0.61
C LEU A 16 -2.67 -10.19 -0.82
N ASN A 17 -3.23 -10.96 0.13
CA ASN A 17 -3.23 -12.41 0.18
C ASN A 17 -1.81 -13.02 0.08
N VAL A 18 -0.83 -12.33 0.65
CA VAL A 18 0.57 -12.76 0.74
C VAL A 18 1.13 -12.34 2.10
N LEU A 19 2.02 -13.16 2.66
CA LEU A 19 2.77 -12.78 3.85
C LEU A 19 3.98 -11.91 3.44
N PRO A 20 4.31 -10.86 4.19
CA PRO A 20 5.49 -10.05 3.91
C PRO A 20 6.76 -10.80 4.27
N GLU A 21 7.84 -10.52 3.54
CA GLU A 21 9.18 -10.69 4.06
C GLU A 21 9.49 -9.53 5.01
N VAL A 22 9.69 -9.87 6.29
CA VAL A 22 9.94 -8.90 7.35
C VAL A 22 11.44 -8.66 7.47
N GLY A 23 11.83 -7.39 7.37
CA GLY A 23 13.22 -6.96 7.50
C GLY A 23 13.76 -7.09 8.93
N GLU A 24 15.06 -6.87 9.07
CA GLU A 24 15.74 -6.95 10.38
C GLU A 24 15.07 -6.03 11.41
N TYR A 25 14.91 -6.55 12.63
CA TYR A 25 14.21 -5.87 13.74
C TYR A 25 12.79 -5.39 13.40
N GLU A 26 12.13 -6.05 12.45
CA GLU A 26 10.79 -5.72 11.98
C GLU A 26 10.68 -4.29 11.46
N THR A 27 11.77 -3.67 11.01
CA THR A 27 11.78 -2.26 10.58
C THR A 27 11.15 -2.02 9.22
N SER A 28 10.93 -3.08 8.45
CA SER A 28 10.32 -3.02 7.13
C SER A 28 9.53 -4.29 6.79
N HIS A 29 8.53 -4.12 5.93
CA HIS A 29 7.70 -5.20 5.41
C HIS A 29 7.68 -5.15 3.89
N HIS A 30 8.03 -6.27 3.25
CA HIS A 30 8.11 -6.39 1.80
C HIS A 30 7.07 -7.38 1.31
N PHE A 31 6.07 -6.89 0.57
CA PHE A 31 5.04 -7.71 -0.05
C PHE A 31 5.35 -7.87 -1.53
N GLU A 32 5.40 -9.12 -1.99
CA GLU A 32 5.50 -9.47 -3.41
C GLU A 32 4.19 -10.12 -3.88
N VAL A 33 3.46 -9.42 -4.74
CA VAL A 33 2.21 -9.92 -5.32
C VAL A 33 2.43 -10.23 -6.79
N ILE A 34 2.26 -11.51 -7.13
CA ILE A 34 2.44 -12.02 -8.49
C ILE A 34 1.07 -12.30 -9.11
N ARG A 35 0.89 -11.85 -10.36
CA ARG A 35 -0.23 -12.16 -11.25
C ARG A 35 0.31 -12.52 -12.64
N PRO A 36 -0.44 -13.22 -13.50
CA PRO A 36 0.01 -13.48 -14.86
C PRO A 36 0.43 -12.19 -15.59
N GLY A 37 1.69 -12.08 -16.00
CA GLY A 37 2.22 -10.92 -16.71
C GLY A 37 2.63 -9.73 -15.85
N GLN A 38 2.39 -9.73 -14.53
CA GLN A 38 2.64 -8.59 -13.65
C GLN A 38 3.18 -9.00 -12.28
N LYS A 39 4.10 -8.20 -11.75
CA LYS A 39 4.59 -8.31 -10.38
C LYS A 39 4.54 -6.95 -9.68
N LEU A 40 3.91 -6.90 -8.52
CA LEU A 40 3.91 -5.74 -7.65
C LEU A 40 4.85 -5.99 -6.47
N LEU A 41 5.75 -5.04 -6.22
CA LEU A 41 6.54 -4.97 -5.00
C LEU A 41 6.04 -3.78 -4.18
N LEU A 42 5.59 -4.04 -2.95
CA LEU A 42 5.24 -3.03 -1.97
C LEU A 42 6.22 -3.15 -0.81
N THR A 43 6.90 -2.05 -0.48
CA THR A 43 7.80 -1.97 0.67
C THR A 43 7.33 -0.87 1.61
N ILE A 44 7.22 -1.20 2.90
CA ILE A 44 6.83 -0.28 3.96
C ILE A 44 7.97 -0.24 4.97
N TRP A 45 8.53 0.95 5.22
CA TRP A 45 9.45 1.22 6.32
C TRP A 45 8.68 1.98 7.41
N GLN A 46 8.02 1.25 8.32
CA GLN A 46 6.99 1.88 9.17
C GLN A 46 7.55 2.86 10.21
N LEU A 47 8.84 2.77 10.53
CA LEU A 47 9.50 3.71 11.44
C LEU A 47 9.78 5.05 10.78
N ASP A 48 10.08 5.05 9.47
CA ASP A 48 10.39 6.26 8.69
C ASP A 48 9.13 6.87 8.03
N GLY A 49 8.02 6.12 8.00
CA GLY A 49 6.85 6.52 7.22
C GLY A 49 7.04 6.32 5.72
N ASP A 50 8.08 5.64 5.28
CA ASP A 50 8.36 5.51 3.85
C ASP A 50 7.60 4.32 3.25
N VAL A 51 6.99 4.55 2.09
CA VAL A 51 6.33 3.51 1.29
C VAL A 51 6.86 3.56 -0.13
N ARG A 52 7.21 2.39 -0.68
CA ARG A 52 7.58 2.23 -2.07
C ARG A 52 6.66 1.23 -2.75
N ILE A 53 6.21 1.59 -3.96
CA ILE A 53 5.38 0.73 -4.80
C ILE A 53 6.02 0.66 -6.18
N ASP A 54 6.39 -0.54 -6.59
CA ASP A 54 6.89 -0.84 -7.93
C ASP A 54 5.98 -1.84 -8.62
N LEU A 55 5.59 -1.55 -9.85
CA LEU A 55 4.91 -2.50 -10.72
C LEU A 55 5.83 -2.89 -11.87
N TYR A 56 5.99 -4.19 -12.08
CA TYR A 56 6.74 -4.79 -13.18
C TYR A 56 5.78 -5.52 -14.11
N GLN A 57 6.20 -5.62 -15.37
CA GLN A 57 5.55 -6.41 -16.39
C GLN A 57 6.56 -7.38 -17.01
N ASP A 58 6.12 -8.60 -17.34
CA ASP A 58 6.97 -9.62 -17.93
C ASP A 58 7.67 -9.12 -19.20
N GLY A 59 8.95 -9.45 -19.34
CA GLY A 59 9.80 -9.02 -20.46
C GLY A 59 10.36 -7.60 -20.34
N ILE A 60 9.96 -6.82 -19.32
CA ILE A 60 10.50 -5.48 -19.05
C ILE A 60 11.41 -5.56 -17.82
N GLY A 61 12.70 -5.23 -17.99
CA GLY A 61 13.71 -5.34 -16.94
C GLY A 61 13.66 -4.25 -15.85
N SER A 62 12.79 -3.25 -16.01
CA SER A 62 12.59 -2.12 -15.09
C SER A 62 11.11 -2.01 -14.71
N PRO A 63 10.78 -1.38 -13.57
CA PRO A 63 9.38 -1.16 -13.22
C PRO A 63 8.70 -0.28 -14.27
N ILE A 64 7.48 -0.66 -14.66
CA ILE A 64 6.59 0.13 -15.52
C ILE A 64 5.86 1.24 -14.76
N PHE A 65 5.80 1.11 -13.43
CA PHE A 65 5.35 2.15 -12.52
C PHE A 65 6.21 2.12 -11.26
N HIS A 66 6.63 3.29 -10.79
CA HIS A 66 7.42 3.45 -9.58
C HIS A 66 6.94 4.70 -8.84
N VAL A 67 6.72 4.56 -7.53
CA VAL A 67 6.48 5.69 -6.63
C VAL A 67 7.10 5.43 -5.27
N ALA A 68 7.64 6.49 -4.67
CA ALA A 68 8.12 6.50 -3.31
C ALA A 68 7.41 7.63 -2.55
N LEU A 69 6.57 7.25 -1.58
CA LEU A 69 5.93 8.16 -0.64
C LEU A 69 6.85 8.29 0.57
N LYS A 70 7.49 9.45 0.71
CA LYS A 70 8.29 9.79 1.88
C LYS A 70 7.42 10.33 2.99
N GLU A 71 7.72 10.00 4.24
CA GLU A 71 6.97 10.48 5.41
C GLU A 71 5.44 10.32 5.25
N CYS A 72 5.02 9.21 4.64
CA CYS A 72 3.62 8.82 4.47
C CYS A 72 2.93 8.78 5.83
N ALA A 73 1.80 9.47 5.96
CA ALA A 73 1.10 9.58 7.25
C ALA A 73 0.47 8.24 7.69
N GLY A 74 0.20 7.37 6.73
CA GLY A 74 -0.39 6.07 6.97
C GLY A 74 -1.09 5.52 5.74
N ALA A 75 -1.71 4.37 5.95
CA ALA A 75 -2.54 3.70 4.98
C ALA A 75 -3.69 2.96 5.67
N ARG A 76 -4.78 2.76 4.93
CA ARG A 76 -5.95 2.02 5.42
C ARG A 76 -6.50 1.13 4.32
N VAL A 77 -7.08 0.00 4.72
CA VAL A 77 -7.86 -0.85 3.81
C VAL A 77 -9.29 -0.31 3.75
N ILE A 78 -9.76 -0.06 2.54
CA ILE A 78 -11.15 0.29 2.26
C ILE A 78 -11.84 -0.89 1.62
N LYS A 79 -12.89 -1.38 2.27
CA LYS A 79 -13.79 -2.42 1.76
C LYS A 79 -15.09 -1.75 1.34
N TYR A 80 -15.61 -2.11 0.18
CA TYR A 80 -16.86 -1.55 -0.32
C TYR A 80 -17.76 -2.61 -0.94
N THR A 81 -19.06 -2.35 -0.84
CA THR A 81 -20.11 -3.10 -1.52
C THR A 81 -20.94 -2.10 -2.31
N LYS A 82 -21.04 -2.29 -3.63
CA LYS A 82 -21.83 -1.45 -4.54
C LYS A 82 -22.73 -2.34 -5.40
N GLY A 83 -24.00 -2.42 -5.03
CA GLY A 83 -24.91 -3.42 -5.60
C GLY A 83 -24.39 -4.83 -5.31
N ASP A 84 -24.29 -5.67 -6.34
CA ASP A 84 -23.75 -7.03 -6.23
C ASP A 84 -22.21 -7.09 -6.31
N SER A 85 -21.53 -5.96 -6.52
CA SER A 85 -20.07 -5.91 -6.59
C SER A 85 -19.47 -5.63 -5.21
N GLN A 86 -18.50 -6.46 -4.82
CA GLN A 86 -17.65 -6.22 -3.65
C GLN A 86 -16.22 -5.97 -4.12
N GLY A 87 -15.47 -5.23 -3.33
CA GLY A 87 -14.06 -5.04 -3.59
C GLY A 87 -13.37 -4.36 -2.42
N GLU A 88 -12.06 -4.34 -2.50
CA GLU A 88 -11.24 -3.67 -1.51
C GLU A 88 -9.98 -3.09 -2.14
N PHE A 89 -9.44 -2.06 -1.50
CA PHE A 89 -8.19 -1.42 -1.90
C PHE A 89 -7.50 -0.81 -0.71
N ILE A 90 -6.19 -0.63 -0.83
CA ILE A 90 -5.37 0.08 0.14
C ILE A 90 -5.27 1.54 -0.29
N GLU A 91 -5.62 2.47 0.59
CA GLU A 91 -5.34 3.90 0.40
C GLU A 91 -4.06 4.29 1.14
N PHE A 92 -3.13 4.96 0.46
CA PHE A 92 -1.93 5.55 1.06
C PHE A 92 -2.04 7.07 1.08
N ALA A 93 -1.77 7.68 2.24
CA ALA A 93 -1.82 9.12 2.45
C ALA A 93 -0.41 9.75 2.37
N PRO A 94 -0.11 10.55 1.34
CA PRO A 94 1.19 11.23 1.23
C PRO A 94 1.55 12.08 2.46
N ALA A 95 2.82 12.48 2.56
CA ALA A 95 3.27 13.41 3.60
C ALA A 95 2.41 14.68 3.64
N LYS A 96 2.18 15.19 4.85
CA LYS A 96 1.48 16.46 5.09
C LYS A 96 0.04 16.51 4.54
N THR A 97 -0.56 15.34 4.27
CA THR A 97 -1.97 15.22 3.90
C THR A 97 -2.89 15.77 5.01
N PHE A 98 -2.48 15.62 6.26
CA PHE A 98 -3.24 16.03 7.43
C PHE A 98 -2.51 17.14 8.20
N GLY A 99 -3.26 18.10 8.75
CA GLY A 99 -2.72 19.12 9.66
C GLY A 99 -2.40 18.60 11.07
N SER A 100 -2.72 17.34 11.33
CA SER A 100 -2.44 16.60 12.57
C SER A 100 -1.92 15.21 12.22
N ARG A 101 -1.53 14.43 13.23
CA ARG A 101 -1.26 13.01 13.03
C ARG A 101 -2.50 12.31 12.49
N TYR A 102 -2.31 11.45 11.49
CA TYR A 102 -3.37 10.59 10.97
C TYR A 102 -3.79 9.55 12.02
N ASP A 103 -5.08 9.29 12.13
CA ASP A 103 -5.64 8.32 13.10
C ASP A 103 -6.00 6.97 12.48
N GLY A 104 -5.81 6.80 11.16
CA GLY A 104 -6.20 5.60 10.42
C GLY A 104 -7.68 5.57 9.99
N GLN A 105 -8.47 6.55 10.41
CA GLN A 105 -9.93 6.59 10.20
C GLN A 105 -10.35 7.79 9.35
N GLN A 106 -9.63 8.91 9.41
CA GLN A 106 -9.89 10.08 8.59
C GLN A 106 -9.86 9.74 7.09
N THR A 107 -10.71 10.42 6.32
CA THR A 107 -10.70 10.26 4.86
C THR A 107 -9.45 10.87 4.28
N ILE A 108 -8.75 10.11 3.45
CA ILE A 108 -7.58 10.56 2.71
C ILE A 108 -8.12 11.38 1.51
N PRO A 109 -7.82 12.68 1.40
CA PRO A 109 -8.37 13.55 0.34
C PRO A 109 -7.71 13.36 -1.03
N TYR A 110 -6.43 12.95 -1.05
CA TYR A 110 -5.65 12.63 -2.25
C TYR A 110 -4.55 11.64 -1.90
N GLY A 111 -4.12 10.82 -2.85
CA GLY A 111 -3.10 9.81 -2.60
C GLY A 111 -3.06 8.70 -3.64
N ILE A 112 -2.76 7.49 -3.17
CA ILE A 112 -2.66 6.30 -4.02
C ILE A 112 -3.66 5.26 -3.55
N ARG A 113 -4.39 4.66 -4.48
CA ARG A 113 -5.19 3.45 -4.28
C ARG A 113 -4.51 2.27 -4.95
N LEU A 114 -4.33 1.21 -4.20
CA LEU A 114 -3.78 -0.06 -4.67
C LEU A 114 -4.83 -1.17 -4.55
N ARG A 115 -5.14 -1.82 -5.67
CA ARG A 115 -5.93 -3.06 -5.75
C ARG A 115 -5.06 -4.17 -6.28
N VAL A 116 -5.29 -5.40 -5.82
CA VAL A 116 -4.63 -6.60 -6.35
C VAL A 116 -5.60 -7.70 -6.77
N ASP A 117 -6.89 -7.51 -6.48
CA ASP A 117 -7.98 -8.39 -6.89
C ASP A 117 -9.08 -7.56 -7.57
N PRO A 118 -9.59 -7.99 -8.75
CA PRO A 118 -9.18 -9.17 -9.53
C PRO A 118 -7.85 -9.02 -10.29
N HIS A 119 -7.32 -7.80 -10.39
CA HIS A 119 -6.06 -7.50 -11.06
C HIS A 119 -5.32 -6.39 -10.32
N ILE A 120 -4.03 -6.25 -10.59
CA ILE A 120 -3.22 -5.19 -10.00
C ILE A 120 -3.61 -3.87 -10.66
N GLN A 121 -4.10 -2.93 -9.87
CA GLN A 121 -4.47 -1.59 -10.30
C GLN A 121 -3.90 -0.56 -9.33
N ILE A 122 -3.24 0.46 -9.87
CA ILE A 122 -2.75 1.61 -9.12
C ILE A 122 -3.47 2.83 -9.66
N GLU A 123 -4.13 3.58 -8.79
CA GLU A 123 -4.86 4.81 -9.12
C GLU A 123 -4.32 5.96 -8.25
N LEU A 124 -4.07 7.10 -8.88
CA LEU A 124 -3.81 8.36 -8.20
C LEU A 124 -5.13 9.13 -8.12
N PHE A 125 -5.45 9.69 -6.95
CA PHE A 125 -6.68 10.44 -6.74
C PHE A 125 -6.44 11.71 -5.93
#